data_AF-A0A7U7B2Q6-F1
#
_entry.id   AF-A0A7U7B2Q6-F1
#
_cell.length_a   1.000
_cell.length_b   1.000
_cell.length_c   1.000
_cell.angle_alpha   90.00
_cell.angle_beta   90.00
_cell.angle_gamma   90.00
#
_symmetry.space_group_name_H-M   'P 1'
#
loop_
_entity.id
_entity.type
_entity.pdbx_description
1 polymer ?
#
loop_
_entity_poly.entity_id
_entity_poly.type
_entity_poly.pdbx_seq_one_letter_code
_entity_poly.pdbx_strand_id
1 'polypeptide(L)'
;MRKTLVAILATLATSLSAAPVKAETFFMGTGMPSAMCVDVRGGGNDLILWNCHGGSNQQVSFNGYGPLMMNGRCVESQGEGQSLVVQTCDPNKKSQKWAMRGGQVNNEEGWCMDVKGQADRAGSQIIAWKCHGGTNQKFRKGQMQSVGSLPADVQQKAAAINQRLASSGGNVVAMGGANVVAMGGANVIAIGGANVIAMGGAN
;
A
#
# COMPACT_ATOMS: atom_id res chain seq x y z
N MET A 1 63.02 -10.17 -43.12
CA MET A 1 62.69 -10.41 -41.70
C MET A 1 61.46 -9.59 -41.37
N ARG A 2 60.28 -10.21 -41.27
CA ARG A 2 58.99 -9.54 -41.00
C ARG A 2 58.88 -9.24 -39.50
N LYS A 3 58.69 -7.97 -39.12
CA LYS A 3 58.42 -7.56 -37.75
C LYS A 3 56.93 -7.79 -37.45
N THR A 4 56.63 -8.70 -36.53
CA THR A 4 55.26 -8.95 -36.05
C THR A 4 54.94 -7.94 -34.94
N LEU A 5 54.00 -7.02 -35.19
CA LEU A 5 53.44 -6.13 -34.17
C LEU A 5 52.30 -6.87 -33.46
N VAL A 6 52.44 -7.09 -32.16
CA VAL A 6 51.37 -7.61 -31.29
C VAL A 6 50.61 -6.42 -30.73
N ALA A 7 49.35 -6.23 -31.15
CA ALA A 7 48.45 -5.24 -30.58
C ALA A 7 47.86 -5.78 -29.27
N ILE A 8 48.19 -5.15 -28.15
CA ILE A 8 47.58 -5.43 -26.85
C ILE A 8 46.24 -4.70 -26.80
N LEU A 9 45.12 -5.44 -26.92
CA LEU A 9 43.78 -4.90 -26.65
C LEU A 9 43.59 -4.79 -25.13
N ALA A 10 43.58 -3.56 -24.61
CA ALA A 10 43.10 -3.29 -23.26
C ALA A 10 41.56 -3.33 -23.26
N THR A 11 40.96 -4.35 -22.64
CA THR A 11 39.52 -4.39 -22.39
C THR A 11 39.17 -3.44 -21.25
N LEU A 12 38.51 -2.32 -21.57
CA LEU A 12 37.85 -1.49 -20.55
C LEU A 12 36.70 -2.30 -19.94
N ALA A 13 36.85 -2.73 -18.69
CA ALA A 13 35.74 -3.20 -17.89
C ALA A 13 34.89 -1.99 -17.49
N THR A 14 33.79 -1.74 -18.21
CA THR A 14 32.76 -0.80 -17.78
C THR A 14 32.04 -1.39 -16.57
N SER A 15 32.25 -0.81 -15.39
CA SER A 15 31.47 -1.15 -14.21
C SER A 15 30.01 -0.74 -14.45
N LEU A 16 29.11 -1.71 -14.56
CA LEU A 16 27.67 -1.45 -14.46
C LEU A 16 27.36 -1.05 -13.01
N SER A 17 27.35 0.25 -12.72
CA SER A 17 26.71 0.74 -11.50
C SER A 17 25.21 0.52 -11.64
N ALA A 18 24.66 -0.46 -10.93
CA ALA A 18 23.21 -0.60 -10.82
C ALA A 18 22.65 0.69 -10.22
N ALA A 19 21.78 1.38 -10.96
CA ALA A 19 21.02 2.51 -10.41
C ALA A 19 20.28 2.02 -9.15
N PRO A 20 20.18 2.83 -8.08
CA PRO A 20 19.43 2.44 -6.90
C PRO A 20 18.01 2.10 -7.32
N VAL A 21 17.58 0.86 -7.08
CA VAL A 21 16.18 0.45 -7.31
C VAL A 21 15.33 1.31 -6.39
N LYS A 22 14.54 2.21 -6.97
CA LYS A 22 13.61 3.05 -6.23
C LYS A 22 12.66 2.12 -5.48
N ALA A 23 12.59 2.26 -4.15
CA ALA A 23 11.72 1.42 -3.33
C ALA A 23 10.27 1.53 -3.81
N GLU A 24 9.62 0.38 -3.99
CA GLU A 24 8.22 0.30 -4.43
C GLU A 24 7.33 1.00 -3.40
N THR A 25 6.48 1.93 -3.86
CA THR A 25 5.46 2.58 -3.03
C THR A 25 4.13 1.86 -3.22
N PHE A 26 3.51 1.42 -2.13
CA PHE A 26 2.27 0.65 -2.11
C PHE A 26 1.47 0.93 -0.82
N PHE A 27 0.21 0.48 -0.75
CA PHE A 27 -0.56 0.46 0.49
C PHE A 27 -0.35 -0.85 1.21
N MET A 28 -0.10 -0.85 2.52
CA MET A 28 -0.05 -2.10 3.27
C MET A 28 -1.41 -2.40 3.90
N GLY A 29 -2.12 -3.37 3.36
CA GLY A 29 -3.41 -3.82 3.91
C GLY A 29 -3.22 -4.98 4.89
N THR A 30 -4.12 -5.12 5.86
CA THR A 30 -4.15 -6.31 6.72
C THR A 30 -4.62 -7.55 5.96
N GLY A 31 -4.23 -8.72 6.46
CA GLY A 31 -4.75 -10.03 6.10
C GLY A 31 -6.01 -10.42 6.89
N MET A 32 -6.59 -9.49 7.67
CA MET A 32 -7.87 -9.67 8.35
C MET A 32 -9.03 -9.29 7.42
N PRO A 33 -10.28 -9.70 7.73
CA PRO A 33 -11.44 -9.48 6.87
C PRO A 33 -11.66 -8.02 6.45
N SER A 34 -11.42 -7.04 7.33
CA SER A 34 -11.60 -5.63 6.98
C SER A 34 -10.68 -5.14 5.86
N ALA A 35 -9.52 -5.78 5.68
CA ALA A 35 -8.46 -5.38 4.75
C ALA A 35 -7.98 -3.93 4.92
N MET A 36 -8.19 -3.31 6.09
CA MET A 36 -7.80 -1.91 6.34
C MET A 36 -6.30 -1.68 6.14
N CYS A 37 -5.95 -0.42 5.88
CA CYS A 37 -4.58 -0.01 5.61
C CYS A 37 -3.83 0.35 6.90
N VAL A 38 -2.54 0.05 6.91
CA VAL A 38 -1.57 0.64 7.83
C VAL A 38 -1.50 2.13 7.55
N ASP A 39 -1.69 2.94 8.59
CA ASP A 39 -1.83 4.38 8.51
C ASP A 39 -1.05 5.05 9.65
N VAL A 40 -0.33 6.12 9.34
CA VAL A 40 0.26 7.00 10.36
C VAL A 40 -0.80 7.98 10.85
N ARG A 41 -1.25 7.78 12.11
CA ARG A 41 -2.38 8.49 12.70
C ARG A 41 -2.21 10.01 12.61
N GLY A 42 -3.05 10.67 11.80
CA GLY A 42 -3.13 12.13 11.74
C GLY A 42 -1.81 12.85 11.45
N GLY A 43 -0.86 12.19 10.79
CA GLY A 43 0.49 12.73 10.56
C GLY A 43 1.40 12.77 11.80
N GLY A 44 0.98 12.16 12.91
CA GLY A 44 1.80 11.94 14.10
C GLY A 44 2.84 10.83 13.90
N ASN A 45 3.11 10.06 14.96
CA ASN A 45 4.09 8.99 14.91
C ASN A 45 3.47 7.59 14.92
N ASP A 46 2.32 7.39 15.56
CA ASP A 46 1.75 6.05 15.76
C ASP A 46 1.19 5.43 14.48
N LEU A 47 1.44 4.13 14.30
CA LEU A 47 0.78 3.30 13.30
C LEU A 47 -0.55 2.75 13.83
N ILE A 48 -1.58 2.87 13.00
CA ILE A 48 -2.92 2.34 13.25
C ILE A 48 -3.47 1.65 12.00
N LEU A 49 -4.59 0.95 12.18
CA LEU A 49 -5.49 0.62 11.08
C LEU A 49 -6.41 1.78 10.76
N TRP A 50 -6.56 2.07 9.48
CA TRP A 50 -7.54 3.03 8.99
C TRP A 50 -8.09 2.63 7.63
N ASN A 51 -9.25 3.20 7.28
CA ASN A 51 -9.83 3.03 5.96
C ASN A 51 -8.81 3.46 4.90
N CYS A 52 -8.60 2.63 3.88
CA CYS A 52 -7.71 2.96 2.77
C CYS A 52 -8.26 4.17 2.00
N HIS A 53 -7.51 5.28 1.93
CA HIS A 53 -7.94 6.53 1.29
C HIS A 53 -6.91 7.14 0.36
N GLY A 54 -5.69 6.59 0.32
CA GLY A 54 -4.69 7.00 -0.66
C GLY A 54 -3.73 8.11 -0.21
N GLY A 55 -3.97 8.70 0.95
CA GLY A 55 -3.13 9.74 1.52
C GLY A 55 -1.69 9.27 1.76
N SER A 56 -0.75 10.24 1.75
CA SER A 56 0.68 9.96 1.93
C SER A 56 1.00 9.22 3.23
N ASN A 57 0.19 9.40 4.27
CA ASN A 57 0.29 8.73 5.55
C ASN A 57 -0.11 7.23 5.51
N GLN A 58 -0.53 6.71 4.36
CA GLN A 58 -0.76 5.27 4.12
C GLN A 58 0.19 4.68 3.06
N GLN A 59 1.02 5.52 2.46
CA GLN A 59 1.95 5.11 1.42
C GLN A 59 3.20 4.51 2.07
N VAL A 60 3.37 3.20 1.88
CA VAL A 60 4.52 2.43 2.36
C VAL A 60 5.53 2.34 1.23
N SER A 61 6.78 2.73 1.51
CA SER A 61 7.92 2.50 0.63
C SER A 61 8.81 1.41 1.23
N PHE A 62 8.90 0.26 0.57
CA PHE A 62 9.60 -0.90 1.12
C PHE A 62 10.08 -1.89 0.06
N ASN A 63 11.37 -2.25 0.10
CA ASN A 63 12.00 -3.13 -0.89
C ASN A 63 12.07 -4.62 -0.46
N GLY A 64 11.14 -5.06 0.39
CA GLY A 64 11.06 -6.44 0.90
C GLY A 64 12.01 -6.76 2.06
N TYR A 65 13.11 -6.02 2.18
CA TYR A 65 13.98 -5.99 3.35
C TYR A 65 14.59 -4.59 3.54
N GLY A 66 14.86 -4.22 4.80
CA GLY A 66 15.49 -2.95 5.18
C GLY A 66 14.50 -1.96 5.80
N PRO A 67 14.69 -0.64 5.64
CA PRO A 67 13.77 0.34 6.20
C PRO A 67 12.40 0.27 5.51
N LEU A 68 11.35 0.04 6.31
CA LEU A 68 9.97 0.22 5.89
C LEU A 68 9.59 1.67 6.18
N MET A 69 9.30 2.44 5.13
CA MET A 69 9.11 3.89 5.26
C MET A 69 7.68 4.33 5.02
N MET A 70 7.21 5.30 5.81
CA MET A 70 5.94 6.00 5.64
C MET A 70 6.16 7.47 5.98
N ASN A 71 5.58 8.41 5.21
CA ASN A 71 5.82 9.85 5.38
C ASN A 71 7.31 10.25 5.42
N GLY A 72 8.17 9.55 4.66
CA GLY A 72 9.62 9.81 4.65
C GLY A 72 10.35 9.43 5.94
N ARG A 73 9.70 8.70 6.84
CA ARG A 73 10.22 8.25 8.14
C ARG A 73 10.17 6.74 8.23
N CYS A 74 11.03 6.15 9.05
CA CYS A 74 11.17 4.70 9.17
C CYS A 74 10.28 4.16 10.27
N VAL A 75 9.54 3.08 9.99
CA VAL A 75 8.78 2.36 11.01
C VAL A 75 9.76 1.71 12.00
N GLU A 76 9.53 1.93 13.28
CA GLU A 76 10.40 1.52 14.39
C GLU A 76 9.57 0.80 15.47
N SER A 77 10.08 -0.32 15.97
CA SER A 77 9.57 -0.95 17.21
C SER A 77 10.08 -0.23 18.46
N GLN A 78 9.21 -0.07 19.45
CA GLN A 78 9.56 0.53 20.76
C GLN A 78 9.64 -0.49 21.90
N GLY A 79 9.63 -1.80 21.59
CA GLY A 79 9.59 -2.90 22.55
C GLY A 79 8.24 -3.64 22.58
N GLU A 80 8.18 -4.73 23.35
CA GLU A 80 7.01 -5.62 23.38
C GLU A 80 5.72 -4.88 23.79
N GLY A 81 4.67 -5.03 22.99
CA GLY A 81 3.34 -4.46 23.26
C GLY A 81 3.22 -2.95 23.01
N GLN A 82 4.33 -2.28 22.66
CA GLN A 82 4.34 -0.85 22.35
C GLN A 82 3.90 -0.59 20.91
N SER A 83 3.38 0.61 20.64
CA SER A 83 3.08 1.06 19.27
C SER A 83 4.29 0.86 18.36
N LEU A 84 4.03 0.43 17.14
CA LEU A 84 4.94 0.78 16.05
C LEU A 84 4.76 2.26 15.74
N VAL A 85 5.88 2.95 15.54
CA VAL A 85 5.91 4.37 15.27
C VAL A 85 6.76 4.67 14.06
N VAL A 86 6.53 5.80 13.38
CA VAL A 86 7.48 6.35 12.42
C VAL A 86 8.48 7.27 13.12
N GLN A 87 9.77 7.06 12.85
CA GLN A 87 10.88 7.83 13.42
C GLN A 87 11.89 8.25 12.35
N THR A 88 12.81 9.14 12.73
CA THR A 88 13.96 9.47 11.88
C THR A 88 14.71 8.19 11.53
N CYS A 89 14.97 7.99 10.24
CA CYS A 89 15.64 6.81 9.74
C CYS A 89 17.09 6.75 10.21
N ASP A 90 17.50 5.62 10.78
CA ASP A 90 18.86 5.29 11.19
C ASP A 90 19.26 3.94 10.57
N PRO A 91 20.22 3.91 9.64
CA PRO A 91 20.61 2.68 8.94
C PRO A 91 21.24 1.62 9.85
N ASN A 92 21.61 1.96 11.07
CA ASN A 92 22.22 1.04 12.04
C ASN A 92 21.21 0.45 13.02
N LYS A 93 19.98 0.97 13.09
CA LYS A 93 18.95 0.48 14.01
C LYS A 93 18.27 -0.79 13.50
N LYS A 94 18.40 -1.87 14.28
CA LYS A 94 17.71 -3.15 14.05
C LYS A 94 16.19 -3.03 14.17
N SER A 95 15.71 -2.20 15.10
CA SER A 95 14.28 -1.89 15.30
C SER A 95 13.61 -1.29 14.06
N GLN A 96 14.38 -0.71 13.13
CA GLN A 96 13.91 -0.08 11.89
C GLN A 96 14.08 -0.95 10.64
N LYS A 97 14.71 -2.13 10.76
CA LYS A 97 14.96 -3.03 9.63
C LYS A 97 13.96 -4.15 9.63
N TRP A 98 13.08 -4.14 8.65
CA TRP A 98 11.98 -5.08 8.50
C TRP A 98 12.24 -6.03 7.34
N ALA A 99 11.66 -7.23 7.41
CA ALA A 99 11.53 -8.18 6.32
C ALA A 99 10.06 -8.55 6.19
N MET A 100 9.58 -8.78 4.97
CA MET A 100 8.24 -9.31 4.74
C MET A 100 8.31 -10.70 4.13
N ARG A 101 7.76 -11.71 4.81
CA ARG A 101 7.79 -13.12 4.39
C ARG A 101 6.44 -13.78 4.67
N GLY A 102 5.78 -14.34 3.65
CA GLY A 102 4.48 -15.01 3.81
C GLY A 102 3.43 -14.13 4.49
N GLY A 103 3.44 -12.83 4.19
CA GLY A 103 2.58 -11.79 4.76
C GLY A 103 2.98 -11.29 6.15
N GLN A 104 3.91 -11.93 6.85
CA GLN A 104 4.38 -11.46 8.15
C GLN A 104 5.48 -10.40 7.95
N VAL A 105 5.40 -9.30 8.70
CA VAL A 105 6.37 -8.21 8.67
C VAL A 105 7.14 -8.22 9.99
N ASN A 106 8.39 -8.69 9.96
CA ASN A 106 9.21 -8.90 11.15
C ASN A 106 10.49 -8.06 11.09
N ASN A 107 10.95 -7.53 12.21
CA ASN A 107 12.20 -6.78 12.27
C ASN A 107 13.39 -7.60 12.77
N GLU A 108 14.58 -7.00 12.73
CA GLU A 108 15.84 -7.63 13.19
C GLU A 108 15.95 -7.77 14.71
N GLU A 109 15.01 -7.22 15.48
CA GLU A 109 14.89 -7.44 16.93
C GLU A 109 14.00 -8.64 17.26
N GLY A 110 13.37 -9.27 16.25
CA GLY A 110 12.49 -10.42 16.43
C GLY A 110 11.01 -10.06 16.66
N TRP A 111 10.64 -8.79 16.52
CA TRP A 111 9.25 -8.35 16.64
C TRP A 111 8.51 -8.45 15.31
N CYS A 112 7.24 -8.81 15.40
CA CYS A 112 6.29 -8.74 14.30
C CYS A 112 5.40 -7.52 14.42
N MET A 113 5.07 -6.91 13.28
CA MET A 113 3.94 -6.00 13.16
C MET A 113 2.66 -6.77 13.49
N ASP A 114 1.87 -6.27 14.44
CA ASP A 114 0.70 -6.96 14.97
C ASP A 114 -0.42 -5.95 15.25
N VAL A 115 -1.64 -6.26 14.80
CA VAL A 115 -2.81 -5.47 15.20
C VAL A 115 -3.26 -5.91 16.58
N LYS A 116 -3.12 -4.99 17.55
CA LYS A 116 -3.32 -5.24 18.97
C LYS A 116 -4.68 -5.90 19.25
N GLY A 117 -4.63 -7.08 19.86
CA GLY A 117 -5.82 -7.83 20.27
C GLY A 117 -6.71 -8.25 19.10
N GLN A 118 -6.17 -8.31 17.87
CA GLN A 118 -6.93 -8.63 16.65
C GLN A 118 -8.15 -7.70 16.46
N ALA A 119 -8.05 -6.46 16.94
CA ALA A 119 -9.11 -5.48 16.80
C ALA A 119 -9.23 -5.05 15.33
N ASP A 120 -10.16 -5.65 14.59
CA ASP A 120 -10.34 -5.43 13.15
C ASP A 120 -11.27 -4.23 12.86
N ARG A 121 -10.91 -3.04 13.38
CA ARG A 121 -11.66 -1.80 13.20
C ARG A 121 -10.76 -0.56 13.08
N ALA A 122 -11.27 0.51 12.49
CA ALA A 122 -10.53 1.76 12.34
C ALA A 122 -10.03 2.31 13.69
N GLY A 123 -8.82 2.83 13.71
CA GLY A 123 -8.14 3.34 14.91
C GLY A 123 -7.41 2.28 15.74
N SER A 124 -7.54 1.00 15.39
CA SER A 124 -6.85 -0.09 16.10
C SER A 124 -5.34 0.06 16.00
N GLN A 125 -4.66 -0.10 17.13
CA GLN A 125 -3.23 0.14 17.25
C GLN A 125 -2.44 -0.99 16.61
N ILE A 126 -1.39 -0.64 15.89
CA ILE A 126 -0.38 -1.60 15.41
C ILE A 126 0.81 -1.56 16.38
N ILE A 127 1.21 -2.72 16.87
CA ILE A 127 2.22 -2.87 17.92
C ILE A 127 3.35 -3.79 17.47
N ALA A 128 4.47 -3.72 18.19
CA ALA A 128 5.51 -4.75 18.16
C ALA A 128 5.09 -5.91 19.06
N TRP A 129 4.97 -7.11 18.49
CA TRP A 129 4.56 -8.30 19.24
C TRP A 129 5.33 -9.54 18.83
N LYS A 130 5.36 -10.55 19.71
CA LYS A 130 5.96 -11.85 19.41
C LYS A 130 5.30 -12.45 18.17
N CYS A 131 6.12 -12.94 17.25
CA CYS A 131 5.63 -13.58 16.03
C CYS A 131 4.90 -14.89 16.35
N HIS A 132 3.62 -15.00 16.00
CA HIS A 132 2.78 -16.17 16.22
C HIS A 132 2.01 -16.62 14.96
N GLY A 133 2.02 -15.81 13.90
CA GLY A 133 1.49 -16.20 12.59
C GLY A 133 -0.04 -16.06 12.44
N GLY A 134 -0.74 -15.56 13.46
CA GLY A 134 -2.16 -15.23 13.41
C GLY A 134 -2.49 -14.16 12.36
N THR A 135 -3.77 -14.05 12.01
CA THR A 135 -4.25 -13.17 10.92
C THR A 135 -3.98 -11.69 11.16
N ASN A 136 -3.91 -11.26 12.42
CA ASN A 136 -3.53 -9.90 12.83
C ASN A 136 -2.02 -9.59 12.67
N GLN A 137 -1.20 -10.59 12.30
CA GLN A 137 0.20 -10.42 11.89
C GLN A 137 0.43 -10.65 10.40
N LYS A 138 -0.65 -10.74 9.62
CA LYS A 138 -0.58 -10.88 8.17
C LYS A 138 -0.91 -9.55 7.54
N PHE A 139 -0.06 -9.14 6.61
CA PHE A 139 -0.17 -7.94 5.81
C PHE A 139 0.10 -8.29 4.36
N ARG A 140 -0.38 -7.44 3.46
CA ARG A 140 -0.23 -7.61 2.02
C ARG A 140 0.08 -6.27 1.38
N LYS A 141 0.93 -6.30 0.35
CA LYS A 141 1.12 -5.17 -0.54
C LYS A 141 -0.17 -5.01 -1.36
N GLY A 142 -0.94 -3.97 -1.06
CA GLY A 142 -2.00 -3.45 -1.90
C GLY A 142 -1.41 -2.48 -2.91
N GLN A 143 -1.71 -2.65 -4.18
CA GLN A 143 -1.18 -1.74 -5.20
C GLN A 143 -1.86 -0.37 -5.07
N MET A 144 -1.07 0.71 -5.06
CA MET A 144 -1.57 1.98 -5.56
C MET A 144 -1.82 1.76 -7.05
N GLN A 145 -3.04 1.47 -7.45
CA GLN A 145 -3.36 1.50 -8.87
C GLN A 145 -3.21 2.96 -9.31
N SER A 146 -2.08 3.30 -9.92
CA SER A 146 -2.00 4.53 -10.68
C SER A 146 -3.07 4.42 -11.73
N VAL A 147 -3.99 5.39 -11.75
CA VAL A 147 -5.12 5.37 -12.69
C VAL A 147 -4.62 5.06 -14.10
N GLY A 148 -3.51 5.69 -14.52
CA GLY A 148 -2.86 5.50 -15.83
C GLY A 148 -2.24 4.13 -16.14
N SER A 149 -2.21 3.17 -15.20
CA SER A 149 -1.78 1.78 -15.45
C SER A 149 -2.94 0.81 -15.64
N LEU A 150 -4.17 1.28 -15.41
CA LEU A 150 -5.38 0.50 -15.64
C LEU A 150 -5.76 0.54 -17.12
N PRO A 151 -6.50 -0.45 -17.65
CA PRO A 151 -7.09 -0.37 -18.98
C PRO A 151 -7.84 0.96 -19.20
N ALA A 152 -7.87 1.48 -20.44
CA ALA A 152 -8.41 2.80 -20.74
C ALA A 152 -9.88 2.99 -20.27
N ASP A 153 -10.66 1.91 -20.22
CA ASP A 153 -12.03 1.89 -19.68
C ASP A 153 -12.06 2.06 -18.15
N VAL A 154 -11.04 1.61 -17.43
CA VAL A 154 -10.89 1.79 -15.98
C VAL A 154 -10.24 3.15 -15.66
N GLN A 155 -9.37 3.65 -16.53
CA GLN A 155 -8.85 5.02 -16.46
C GLN A 155 -9.96 6.07 -16.53
N GLN A 156 -10.87 5.92 -17.49
CA GLN A 156 -12.04 6.79 -17.67
C GLN A 156 -12.99 6.73 -16.46
N LYS A 157 -13.09 5.57 -15.78
CA LYS A 157 -13.87 5.38 -14.55
C LYS A 157 -13.24 6.09 -13.35
N ALA A 158 -11.92 6.10 -13.23
CA ALA A 158 -11.22 6.74 -12.11
C ALA A 158 -11.08 8.27 -12.24
N ALA A 159 -10.96 8.79 -13.47
CA ALA A 159 -11.03 10.24 -13.73
C ALA A 159 -12.42 10.84 -13.41
N ALA A 160 -13.46 10.01 -13.36
CA ALA A 160 -14.82 10.40 -12.98
C ALA A 160 -15.08 10.37 -11.45
N ILE A 161 -14.11 9.98 -10.62
CA ILE A 161 -14.27 9.85 -9.15
C ILE A 161 -14.14 11.22 -8.46
N ASN A 162 -15.05 12.12 -8.81
CA ASN A 162 -15.76 12.85 -7.77
C ASN A 162 -17.09 12.17 -7.43
N GLN A 163 -17.41 10.98 -7.98
CA GLN A 163 -18.69 10.29 -7.77
C GLN A 163 -18.65 8.75 -7.76
N ARG A 164 -19.62 8.14 -7.07
CA ARG A 164 -19.70 6.69 -6.78
C ARG A 164 -20.12 5.88 -8.01
N LEU A 165 -19.40 4.79 -8.30
CA LEU A 165 -19.65 3.89 -9.43
C LEU A 165 -20.39 2.61 -8.99
N ALA A 166 -21.38 2.19 -9.78
CA ALA A 166 -22.06 0.90 -9.66
C ALA A 166 -21.62 -0.02 -10.81
N SER A 167 -20.83 -1.06 -10.53
CA SER A 167 -20.48 -2.07 -11.53
C SER A 167 -21.65 -3.02 -11.80
N SER A 168 -21.59 -3.80 -12.89
CA SER A 168 -22.60 -4.78 -13.27
C SER A 168 -22.99 -5.71 -12.11
N GLY A 169 -24.27 -5.75 -11.74
CA GLY A 169 -24.79 -6.52 -10.60
C GLY A 169 -24.65 -5.85 -9.24
N GLY A 170 -24.11 -4.63 -9.18
CA GLY A 170 -24.00 -3.84 -7.94
C GLY A 170 -25.30 -3.08 -7.62
N ASN A 171 -25.62 -2.99 -6.32
CA ASN A 171 -26.69 -2.13 -5.82
C ASN A 171 -26.11 -0.82 -5.27
N VAL A 172 -26.56 0.31 -5.80
CA VAL A 172 -26.17 1.64 -5.32
C VAL A 172 -27.39 2.46 -4.93
N VAL A 173 -27.38 3.01 -3.71
CA VAL A 173 -28.36 4.02 -3.26
C VAL A 173 -27.69 5.39 -3.34
N ALA A 174 -28.22 6.24 -4.23
CA ALA A 174 -27.74 7.59 -4.48
C ALA A 174 -28.66 8.61 -3.80
N MET A 175 -28.10 9.48 -2.97
CA MET A 175 -28.84 10.54 -2.28
C MET A 175 -28.51 11.90 -2.89
N GLY A 176 -29.47 12.84 -2.82
CA GLY A 176 -29.49 14.16 -3.44
C GLY A 176 -28.13 14.79 -3.82
N GLY A 177 -28.01 15.14 -5.11
CA GLY A 177 -26.82 15.78 -5.69
C GLY A 177 -25.72 14.80 -6.12
N ALA A 178 -25.87 13.50 -5.86
CA ALA A 178 -24.99 12.49 -6.43
C ALA A 178 -25.25 12.33 -7.93
N ASN A 179 -24.21 12.29 -8.77
CA ASN A 179 -24.32 11.68 -10.09
C ASN A 179 -23.75 10.26 -10.06
N VAL A 180 -24.44 9.34 -10.72
CA VAL A 180 -24.11 7.91 -10.72
C VAL A 180 -24.11 7.43 -12.16
N VAL A 181 -23.06 6.70 -12.53
CA VAL A 181 -22.98 6.02 -13.82
C VAL A 181 -23.23 4.53 -13.59
N ALA A 182 -24.32 4.02 -14.16
CA ALA A 182 -24.77 2.64 -14.03
C ALA A 182 -24.35 1.83 -15.26
N MET A 183 -23.62 0.74 -15.04
CA MET A 183 -23.25 -0.22 -16.09
C MET A 183 -24.26 -1.36 -16.15
N GLY A 184 -24.39 -2.03 -17.29
CA GLY A 184 -25.40 -3.07 -17.54
C GLY A 184 -25.60 -4.06 -16.39
N GLY A 185 -26.86 -4.20 -15.96
CA GLY A 185 -27.27 -5.06 -14.85
C GLY A 185 -27.06 -4.48 -13.44
N ALA A 186 -26.70 -3.20 -13.28
CA ALA A 186 -26.71 -2.53 -11.97
C ALA A 186 -28.13 -2.10 -11.58
N ASN A 187 -28.44 -2.14 -10.27
CA ASN A 187 -29.66 -1.53 -9.74
C ASN A 187 -29.33 -0.24 -8.99
N VAL A 188 -29.94 0.87 -9.39
CA VAL A 188 -29.69 2.19 -8.78
C VAL A 188 -30.98 2.78 -8.21
N ILE A 189 -30.99 3.07 -6.91
CA ILE A 189 -32.09 3.78 -6.23
C ILE A 189 -31.64 5.22 -5.98
N ALA A 190 -32.23 6.15 -6.74
CA ALA A 190 -31.97 7.58 -6.61
C ALA A 190 -33.03 8.25 -5.73
N ILE A 191 -32.60 8.94 -4.67
CA ILE A 191 -33.47 9.64 -3.71
C ILE A 191 -33.07 11.11 -3.65
N GLY A 192 -34.02 12.01 -3.91
CA GLY A 192 -33.73 13.43 -4.17
C GLY A 192 -33.03 13.61 -5.52
N GLY A 193 -32.78 14.86 -5.94
CA GLY A 193 -32.32 15.23 -7.30
C GLY A 193 -30.92 14.76 -7.70
N ALA A 194 -30.66 13.46 -7.64
CA ALA A 194 -29.50 12.78 -8.18
C ALA A 194 -29.60 12.65 -9.71
N ASN A 195 -28.46 12.62 -10.38
CA ASN A 195 -28.38 12.50 -11.84
C ASN A 195 -27.82 11.13 -12.23
N VAL A 196 -28.60 10.30 -12.93
CA VAL A 196 -28.20 8.91 -13.26
C VAL A 196 -28.01 8.76 -14.76
N ILE A 197 -26.85 8.23 -15.15
CA ILE A 197 -26.51 7.95 -16.56
C ILE A 197 -26.32 6.44 -16.72
N ALA A 198 -27.22 5.79 -17.47
CA ALA A 198 -27.19 4.35 -17.72
C ALA A 198 -26.53 4.02 -19.06
N MET A 199 -25.51 3.15 -19.06
CA MET A 199 -24.79 2.74 -20.26
C MET A 199 -25.25 1.36 -20.80
N GLY A 200 -26.56 1.11 -20.72
CA GLY A 200 -27.24 -0.12 -21.20
C GLY A 200 -27.80 -0.98 -20.07
N GLY A 201 -28.92 -1.67 -20.31
CA GLY A 201 -29.48 -2.76 -19.50
C GLY A 201 -29.54 -2.62 -17.97
N ALA A 202 -29.57 -1.40 -17.43
CA ALA A 202 -29.72 -1.14 -16.00
C ALA A 202 -31.21 -1.06 -15.64
N ASN A 203 -31.58 -1.55 -14.45
CA ASN A 203 -32.94 -1.51 -13.91
C ASN A 203 -33.03 -0.56 -12.71
#